data_AF-A0A8T7HCG4-F1
#
_entry.id   AF-A0A8T7HCG4-F1
#
_cell.length_a   1.000
_cell.length_b   1.000
_cell.length_c   1.000
_cell.angle_alpha   90.00
_cell.angle_beta   90.00
_cell.angle_gamma   90.00
#
_symmetry.space_group_name_H-M   'P 1'
#
loop_
_entity.id
_entity.type
_entity.pdbx_description
1 polymer ?
#
loop_
_entity_poly.entity_id
_entity_poly.type
_entity_poly.pdbx_seq_one_letter_code
_entity_poly.pdbx_strand_id
1 'polypeptide(L)' 'MSQEIRQDDGTSVTIPTRKYEEPLVNELTSFIHAVESNTSPVVTGLDGLNTIKIAEAAITSAKRGSPIYLDL' A
#
# COMPACT_ATOMS: atom_id res chain seq x y z
N MET A 1 -14.74 10.01 2.66
CA MET A 1 -13.64 10.96 2.96
C MET A 1 -12.72 10.99 1.75
N SER A 2 -12.86 11.98 0.86
CA SER A 2 -11.90 12.17 -0.24
C SER A 2 -10.89 13.24 0.19
N GLN A 3 -9.60 12.93 0.05
CA GLN A 3 -8.57 13.96 0.13
C GLN A 3 -8.36 14.55 -1.27
N GLU A 4 -8.27 15.87 -1.34
CA GLU A 4 -8.07 16.61 -2.59
C GLU A 4 -6.70 17.29 -2.55
N ILE A 5 -5.95 17.19 -3.65
CA ILE A 5 -4.69 17.90 -3.84
C ILE A 5 -4.94 18.99 -4.86
N ARG A 6 -4.47 20.22 -4.58
CA ARG A 6 -4.51 21.34 -5.51
C ARG A 6 -3.09 21.81 -5.78
N GLN A 7 -2.75 21.93 -7.06
CA GLN A 7 -1.49 22.52 -7.50
C GLN A 7 -1.80 23.82 -8.22
N ASP A 8 -1.29 24.93 -7.70
CA ASP A 8 -1.37 26.25 -8.32
C ASP A 8 0.04 26.65 -8.77
N ASP A 9 0.21 26.91 -10.06
CA ASP A 9 1.47 27.36 -10.65
C ASP A 9 1.51 28.87 -10.94
N GLY A 10 0.51 29.62 -10.49
CA GLY A 10 0.34 31.06 -10.72
C GLY A 10 -0.26 31.41 -12.07
N THR A 11 -0.39 30.44 -13.00
CA THR A 11 -1.06 30.60 -14.29
C THR A 11 -2.32 29.76 -14.40
N SER A 12 -2.36 28.62 -13.71
CA SER A 12 -3.47 27.69 -13.69
C SER A 12 -3.53 26.90 -12.38
N VAL A 13 -4.74 26.45 -12.04
CA VAL A 13 -4.96 25.51 -10.94
C VAL A 13 -5.25 24.15 -11.52
N THR A 14 -4.42 23.17 -11.19
CA THR A 14 -4.64 21.76 -11.53
C THR A 14 -5.15 21.01 -10.30
N ILE A 15 -6.29 20.34 -10.47
CA ILE A 15 -6.85 19.42 -9.48
C ILE A 15 -6.74 18.01 -10.08
N PRO A 16 -5.68 17.25 -9.75
CA PRO A 16 -5.53 15.89 -10.24
C PRO A 16 -6.67 15.02 -9.70
N THR A 17 -7.52 14.55 -10.60
CA THR A 17 -8.51 13.51 -10.31
C THR A 17 -7.98 12.18 -10.82
N ARG A 18 -8.19 11.11 -10.05
CA ARG A 18 -8.00 9.74 -10.55
C ARG A 18 -9.36 9.12 -10.75
N LYS A 19 -9.52 8.42 -11.87
CA LYS A 19 -10.69 7.56 -12.07
C LYS A 19 -10.71 6.55 -10.92
N TYR A 20 -11.86 6.44 -10.25
CA TYR A 20 -12.03 5.39 -9.25
C TYR A 20 -11.97 4.04 -9.93
N GLU A 21 -11.10 3.18 -9.43
CA GLU A 21 -11.03 1.77 -9.78
C GLU A 21 -11.25 0.99 -8.48
N GLU A 22 -12.07 -0.05 -8.55
CA GLU A 22 -12.39 -0.83 -7.37
C GLU A 22 -11.16 -1.66 -6.96
N PRO A 23 -10.60 -1.46 -5.75
CA PRO A 23 -9.34 -2.07 -5.37
C PRO A 23 -9.33 -3.60 -5.39
N LEU A 24 -10.41 -4.25 -4.96
CA LEU A 24 -10.48 -5.72 -4.90
C LEU A 24 -10.49 -6.34 -6.31
N VAL A 25 -11.21 -5.74 -7.26
CA VAL A 25 -11.20 -6.14 -8.68
C VAL A 25 -9.80 -6.01 -9.25
N ASN A 26 -9.10 -4.91 -8.96
CA ASN A 26 -7.73 -4.70 -9.41
C ASN A 26 -6.76 -5.77 -8.82
N GLU A 27 -6.91 -6.09 -7.54
CA GLU A 27 -6.11 -7.11 -6.86
C GLU A 27 -6.32 -8.51 -7.46
N LEU A 28 -7.58 -8.92 -7.64
CA LEU A 28 -7.91 -10.22 -8.24
C LEU A 28 -7.44 -10.32 -9.69
N THR A 29 -7.60 -9.25 -10.47
CA THR A 29 -7.12 -9.19 -11.87
C THR A 29 -5.59 -9.33 -11.92
N SER A 30 -4.87 -8.65 -11.04
CA SER A 30 -3.41 -8.75 -10.94
C SER A 30 -2.96 -10.16 -10.58
N PHE A 31 -3.65 -10.82 -9.65
CA PHE A 31 -3.33 -12.19 -9.25
C PHE A 31 -3.54 -13.19 -10.41
N ILE A 32 -4.69 -13.12 -11.09
CA ILE A 32 -4.97 -13.98 -12.26
C ILE A 32 -3.89 -13.80 -13.33
N HIS A 33 -3.54 -12.56 -13.67
CA HIS A 33 -2.50 -12.27 -14.65
C HIS A 33 -1.14 -12.88 -14.25
N ALA A 34 -0.77 -12.81 -12.97
CA ALA A 34 0.49 -13.38 -12.48
C ALA A 34 0.54 -14.90 -12.66
N VAL A 35 -0.59 -15.58 -12.41
CA VAL A 35 -0.74 -17.03 -12.62
C VAL A 35 -0.66 -17.38 -14.11
N GLU A 36 -1.43 -16.70 -14.95
CA GLU A 36 -1.47 -16.96 -16.40
C GLU A 36 -0.13 -16.69 -17.09
N SER A 37 0.56 -15.62 -16.67
CA SER A 37 1.82 -15.20 -17.27
C SER A 37 3.05 -15.86 -16.63
N ASN A 38 2.85 -16.69 -15.60
CA ASN A 38 3.93 -17.27 -14.79
C ASN A 38 4.95 -16.23 -14.30
N THR A 39 4.44 -15.09 -13.84
CA THR A 39 5.23 -13.98 -13.28
C THR A 39 4.99 -13.88 -11.78
N SER A 40 5.93 -13.24 -11.06
CA SER A 40 5.71 -12.95 -9.64
C SER A 40 4.49 -12.05 -9.43
N PRO A 41 3.63 -12.34 -8.43
CA PRO A 41 2.53 -11.45 -8.07
C PRO A 41 3.06 -10.12 -7.52
N VAL A 42 2.25 -9.06 -7.64
CA VAL A 42 2.59 -7.72 -7.13
C VAL A 42 2.76 -7.73 -5.60
N VAL A 43 2.04 -8.61 -4.92
CA VAL A 43 2.16 -8.85 -3.47
C VAL A 43 2.40 -10.33 -3.24
N THR A 44 3.44 -10.65 -2.47
CA THR A 44 3.83 -12.01 -2.10
C THR A 44 3.38 -12.36 -0.69
N GLY A 45 3.46 -13.65 -0.34
CA GLY A 45 3.23 -14.09 1.04
C GLY A 45 4.23 -13.50 2.04
N LEU A 46 5.44 -13.14 1.61
CA LEU A 46 6.45 -12.52 2.47
C LEU A 46 6.07 -11.08 2.84
N ASP A 47 5.44 -10.35 1.92
CA ASP A 47 4.94 -9.00 2.18
C ASP A 47 3.86 -9.02 3.27
N GLY A 48 2.95 -9.99 3.19
CA GLY A 48 1.94 -10.24 4.23
C GLY A 48 2.57 -10.58 5.59
N LEU A 49 3.53 -11.50 5.62
CA LEU A 49 4.23 -11.88 6.84
C LEU A 49 4.97 -10.71 7.48
N ASN A 50 5.71 -9.94 6.69
CA ASN A 50 6.48 -8.79 7.16
C ASN A 50 5.55 -7.67 7.65
N THR A 51 4.38 -7.47 7.03
CA THR A 51 3.35 -6.54 7.51
C THR A 51 2.87 -6.92 8.92
N ILE A 52 2.64 -8.21 9.19
CA ILE A 52 2.24 -8.67 10.52
C ILE A 52 3.35 -8.45 11.54
N LYS A 53 4.61 -8.78 11.21
CA LYS A 53 5.76 -8.53 12.09
C LYS A 53 5.90 -7.05 12.46
N ILE A 54 5.69 -6.15 11.49
CA ILE A 54 5.70 -4.70 11.72
C ILE A 54 4.57 -4.30 12.68
N ALA A 55 3.35 -4.82 12.47
CA ALA A 55 2.22 -4.53 13.35
C ALA A 55 2.48 -4.98 14.80
N GLU A 56 3.03 -6.17 14.99
CA GLU A 56 3.40 -6.69 16.32
C GLU A 56 4.51 -5.86 16.98
N ALA A 57 5.52 -5.46 16.21
CA ALA A 57 6.60 -4.59 16.68
C ALA A 57 6.09 -3.21 17.08
N ALA A 58 5.14 -2.64 16.33
CA ALA A 58 4.51 -1.36 16.65
C ALA A 58 3.72 -1.44 17.97
N ILE A 59 2.93 -2.50 18.16
CA ILE A 59 2.20 -2.74 19.42
C ILE A 59 3.18 -2.91 20.59
N THR A 60 4.26 -3.67 20.38
CA THR A 60 5.28 -3.90 21.42
C THR A 60 6.03 -2.63 21.77
N SER A 61 6.40 -1.83 20.76
CA SER A 61 7.04 -0.51 20.92
C SER A 61 6.15 0.42 21.73
N ALA A 62 4.86 0.53 21.38
CA ALA A 62 3.90 1.37 22.09
C ALA A 62 3.76 0.98 23.58
N LYS A 63 3.78 -0.32 23.89
CA LYS A 63 3.73 -0.83 25.27
C LYS A 63 5.01 -0.56 26.06
N ARG A 64 6.18 -0.62 25.41
CA ARG A 64 7.48 -0.44 26.07
C ARG A 64 7.94 1.01 26.13
N GLY A 65 7.43 1.87 25.25
CA GLY A 65 7.92 3.24 25.09
C GLY A 65 9.31 3.30 24.43
N SER A 66 9.71 2.26 23.69
CA SER A 66 11.04 2.15 23.08
C SER A 66 10.96 1.54 21.67
N PRO A 67 11.80 1.96 20.71
CA PRO A 67 11.85 1.38 19.38
C PRO A 67 12.10 -0.14 19.39
N ILE A 68 11.51 -0.85 18.43
CA ILE A 68 11.80 -2.26 18.13
C ILE A 68 12.45 -2.29 16.75
N TYR A 69 13.66 -2.86 16.67
CA TYR A 69 14.38 -3.03 15.41
C TYR A 69 14.04 -4.40 14.82
N LEU A 70 13.74 -4.42 13.52
CA LEU A 70 13.41 -5.63 12.78
C LEU A 70 14.43 -5.85 11.67
N ASP A 71 14.72 -7.12 11.40
CA ASP A 71 15.51 -7.59 10.26
C ASP A 71 14.55 -8.31 9.32
N LEU A 72 14.12 -7.64 8.24
CA LEU A 72 13.03 -8.05 7.34
C LEU A 72 13.45 -8.04 5.87
#